data_AF-A0A9Q4MI39-F1
#
_entry.id   AF-A0A9Q4MI39-F1
#
_cell.length_a   1.000
_cell.length_b   1.000
_cell.length_c   1.000
_cell.angle_alpha   90.00
_cell.angle_beta   90.00
_cell.angle_gamma   90.00
#
_symmetry.space_group_name_H-M   'P 1'
#
loop_
_entity.id
_entity.type
_entity.pdbx_description
1 polymer ?
#
loop_
_entity_poly.entity_id
_entity_poly.type
_entity_poly.pdbx_seq_one_letter_code
_entity_poly.pdbx_strand_id
1 'polypeptide(L)'
;MEWPTLADDEEVQPTPAASETKKAPLFYWNGIQDEEGAELQEVLYFESLDFTYPDPKGRCTVAIIEPLSGKFSPLVCSWFENDPQSDIKKWVIRFSDVERRINVGPEHPLYPQVKAAYEAQEAHSNSIFEAAKKGIEDASKEVAA
;
A
#
# COMPACT_ATOMS: atom_id res chain seq x y z
N MET A 1 16.63 34.86 -56.07
CA MET A 1 16.96 33.51 -55.53
C MET A 1 17.29 33.78 -54.08
N GLU A 2 16.58 33.29 -53.07
CA GLU A 2 16.02 31.95 -52.87
C GLU A 2 14.64 31.99 -52.16
N TRP A 3 13.97 30.85 -52.13
CA TRP A 3 12.58 30.57 -51.70
C TRP A 3 12.51 30.18 -50.18
N PRO A 4 11.30 29.98 -49.59
CA PRO A 4 11.00 30.18 -48.15
C PRO A 4 11.01 28.90 -47.31
N THR A 5 10.91 29.01 -45.97
CA THR A 5 10.53 27.89 -45.08
C THR A 5 9.84 28.46 -43.82
N LEU A 6 8.52 28.37 -43.65
CA LEU A 6 7.64 27.26 -43.24
C LEU A 6 7.59 27.07 -41.71
N ALA A 7 6.38 27.28 -41.19
CA ALA A 7 5.77 26.80 -39.94
C ALA A 7 6.55 26.98 -38.63
N ASP A 8 6.05 27.90 -37.81
CA ASP A 8 6.16 27.79 -36.35
C ASP A 8 5.22 26.64 -35.95
N ASP A 9 5.82 25.47 -35.74
CA ASP A 9 5.17 24.26 -35.26
C ASP A 9 4.98 24.38 -33.75
N GLU A 10 3.71 24.25 -33.38
CA GLU A 10 3.14 24.09 -32.06
C GLU A 10 4.01 23.24 -31.09
N GLU A 11 4.85 23.86 -30.27
CA GLU A 11 5.31 23.23 -29.03
C GLU A 11 4.32 23.59 -27.90
N VAL A 12 3.12 23.00 -27.98
CA VAL A 12 2.25 22.86 -26.81
C VAL A 12 3.01 21.96 -25.84
N GLN A 13 3.71 22.61 -24.91
CA GLN A 13 4.25 21.91 -23.75
C GLN A 13 3.09 21.13 -23.11
N PRO A 14 3.29 19.86 -22.76
CA PRO A 14 2.27 19.12 -22.04
C PRO A 14 2.09 19.81 -20.69
N THR A 15 1.06 20.66 -20.60
CA THR A 15 0.49 21.06 -19.32
C THR A 15 0.29 19.77 -18.53
N PRO A 16 0.88 19.62 -17.33
CA PRO A 16 0.61 18.45 -16.51
C PRO A 16 -0.90 18.34 -16.40
N ALA A 17 -1.44 17.27 -16.97
CA ALA A 17 -2.86 17.00 -16.99
C ALA A 17 -3.36 17.23 -15.58
N ALA A 18 -4.29 18.19 -15.45
CA ALA A 18 -4.95 18.49 -14.20
C ALA A 18 -5.39 17.17 -13.60
N SER A 19 -4.68 16.72 -12.57
CA SER A 19 -5.01 15.51 -11.86
C SER A 19 -6.40 15.76 -11.31
N GLU A 20 -7.41 15.14 -11.91
CA GLU A 20 -8.70 14.97 -11.26
C GLU A 20 -8.37 14.57 -9.83
N THR A 21 -8.87 15.35 -8.86
CA THR A 21 -8.55 15.16 -7.46
C THR A 21 -9.26 13.90 -7.00
N LYS A 22 -8.69 12.76 -7.39
CA LYS A 22 -9.16 11.46 -7.02
C LYS A 22 -9.06 11.40 -5.52
N LYS A 23 -10.16 11.01 -4.88
CA LYS A 23 -10.19 10.86 -3.44
C LYS A 23 -9.23 9.75 -3.04
N ALA A 24 -8.22 10.06 -2.23
CA ALA A 24 -7.29 9.07 -1.73
C ALA A 24 -7.96 8.26 -0.60
N PRO A 25 -7.79 6.93 -0.55
CA PRO A 25 -8.17 6.14 0.60
C PRO A 25 -7.30 6.51 1.82
N LEU A 26 -7.85 6.30 3.01
CA LEU A 26 -7.20 6.54 4.30
C LEU A 26 -6.61 5.23 4.82
N PHE A 27 -5.31 5.25 5.17
CA PHE A 27 -4.59 4.09 5.66
C PHE A 27 -4.39 4.17 7.18
N TYR A 28 -4.75 3.10 7.88
CA TYR A 28 -4.57 2.93 9.31
C TYR A 28 -3.77 1.67 9.59
N TRP A 29 -3.25 1.54 10.82
CA TRP A 29 -2.46 0.38 11.23
C TRP A 29 -3.21 -0.97 11.09
N ASN A 30 -4.55 -0.95 11.14
CA ASN A 30 -5.42 -2.14 11.11
C ASN A 30 -6.31 -2.23 9.87
N GLY A 31 -6.22 -1.30 8.92
CA GLY A 31 -7.21 -1.25 7.85
C GLY A 31 -7.08 -0.07 6.91
N ILE A 32 -7.99 -0.03 5.94
CA ILE A 32 -8.15 1.03 4.97
C ILE A 32 -9.61 1.52 4.99
N GLN A 33 -9.82 2.82 4.91
CA GLN A 33 -11.14 3.40 4.65
C GLN A 33 -11.15 4.12 3.31
N ASP A 34 -12.23 4.00 2.57
CA ASP A 34 -12.42 4.78 1.34
C ASP A 34 -12.60 6.27 1.64
N GLU A 35 -13.19 6.58 2.80
CA GLU A 35 -13.41 7.94 3.27
C GLU A 35 -13.60 8.01 4.79
N GLU A 36 -13.47 9.21 5.34
CA GLU A 36 -13.73 9.44 6.76
C GLU A 36 -15.16 9.04 7.11
N GLY A 37 -15.30 8.13 8.09
CA GLY A 37 -16.58 7.59 8.51
C GLY A 37 -17.11 6.40 7.70
N ALA A 38 -16.41 5.96 6.65
CA ALA A 38 -16.73 4.72 5.95
C ALA A 38 -16.38 3.48 6.77
N GLU A 39 -16.89 2.33 6.34
CA GLU A 39 -16.51 1.03 6.90
C GLU A 39 -15.00 0.79 6.74
N LEU A 40 -14.37 0.36 7.83
CA LEU A 40 -12.95 0.01 7.82
C LEU A 40 -12.78 -1.37 7.19
N GLN A 41 -12.14 -1.41 6.02
CA GLN A 41 -11.69 -2.66 5.42
C GLN A 41 -10.43 -3.13 6.14
N GLU A 42 -10.51 -4.24 6.86
CA GLU A 42 -9.36 -4.81 7.57
C GLU A 42 -8.31 -5.29 6.58
N VAL A 43 -7.06 -4.86 6.80
CA VAL A 43 -5.93 -5.28 5.97
C VAL A 43 -4.71 -5.52 6.84
N LEU A 44 -3.75 -6.26 6.29
CA LEU A 44 -2.43 -6.48 6.87
C LEU A 44 -1.36 -5.88 5.97
N TYR A 45 -0.42 -5.17 6.59
CA TYR A 45 0.76 -4.60 5.94
C TYR A 45 2.00 -5.46 6.26
N PHE A 46 2.87 -5.66 5.29
CA PHE A 46 4.17 -6.28 5.52
C PHE A 46 5.18 -5.82 4.49
N GLU A 47 6.45 -5.82 4.89
CA GLU A 47 7.54 -5.60 3.96
C GLU A 47 7.63 -6.75 2.96
N SER A 48 7.71 -6.43 1.67
CA SER A 48 7.90 -7.43 0.63
C SER A 48 9.11 -7.16 -0.25
N LEU A 49 9.83 -8.27 -0.46
CA LEU A 49 10.94 -8.40 -1.41
C LEU A 49 10.49 -8.94 -2.78
N ASP A 50 9.17 -9.02 -3.04
CA ASP A 50 8.68 -9.56 -4.32
C ASP A 50 9.20 -8.73 -5.51
N PHE A 51 10.09 -9.36 -6.28
CA PHE A 51 10.89 -8.85 -7.40
C PHE A 51 10.10 -8.46 -8.66
N THR A 52 8.78 -8.30 -8.56
CA THR A 52 7.92 -8.12 -9.75
C THR A 52 7.76 -6.65 -10.13
N TYR A 53 8.21 -5.78 -9.25
CA TYR A 53 8.56 -4.43 -9.58
C TYR A 53 9.95 -4.43 -10.22
N PRO A 54 10.17 -3.79 -11.39
CA PRO A 54 11.51 -3.67 -11.96
C PRO A 54 12.26 -2.61 -11.16
N ASP A 55 12.55 -2.87 -9.89
CA ASP A 55 13.49 -2.07 -9.13
C ASP A 55 14.85 -2.77 -9.10
N PRO A 56 15.76 -2.49 -10.05
CA PRO A 56 17.12 -3.02 -10.03
C PRO A 56 17.94 -2.54 -8.82
N LYS A 57 17.37 -1.66 -7.98
CA LYS A 57 17.99 -1.13 -6.76
C LYS A 57 17.61 -1.90 -5.48
N GLY A 58 16.73 -2.90 -5.55
CA GLY A 58 16.35 -3.71 -4.39
C GLY A 58 15.60 -2.93 -3.31
N ARG A 59 14.83 -1.89 -3.67
CA ARG A 59 14.03 -1.14 -2.70
C ARG A 59 12.87 -2.00 -2.22
N CYS A 60 12.71 -2.08 -0.90
CA CYS A 60 11.61 -2.80 -0.26
C CYS A 60 10.27 -2.15 -0.62
N THR A 61 9.33 -2.99 -1.05
CA THR A 61 7.93 -2.59 -1.27
C THR A 61 7.13 -2.85 -0.01
N VAL A 62 6.05 -2.09 0.21
CA VAL A 62 5.08 -2.46 1.24
C VAL A 62 3.95 -3.21 0.54
N ALA A 63 3.69 -4.41 1.01
CA ALA A 63 2.57 -5.22 0.55
C ALA A 63 1.37 -5.04 1.48
N ILE A 64 0.19 -4.98 0.88
CA ILE A 64 -1.10 -4.91 1.55
C ILE A 64 -1.87 -6.18 1.19
N ILE A 65 -2.35 -6.92 2.18
CA ILE A 65 -3.22 -8.08 2.00
C ILE A 65 -4.56 -7.80 2.68
N GLU A 66 -5.65 -8.14 1.99
CA GLU A 66 -6.98 -8.18 2.56
C GLU A 66 -7.35 -9.65 2.87
N PRO A 67 -7.41 -10.05 4.16
CA PRO A 67 -7.48 -11.45 4.55
C PRO A 67 -8.90 -12.05 4.61
N LEU A 68 -9.97 -11.23 4.60
CA LEU A 68 -11.33 -11.70 4.90
C LEU A 68 -12.20 -11.88 3.67
N SER A 69 -12.20 -10.90 2.75
CA SER A 69 -13.13 -10.87 1.61
C SER A 69 -12.47 -11.26 0.27
N GLY A 70 -11.15 -11.29 0.23
CA GLY A 70 -10.35 -11.46 -0.97
C GLY A 70 -10.45 -10.29 -1.97
N LYS A 71 -10.96 -9.13 -1.55
CA LYS A 71 -11.31 -8.02 -2.44
C LYS A 71 -11.10 -6.67 -1.77
N PHE A 72 -10.25 -5.84 -2.37
CA PHE A 72 -10.18 -4.43 -2.03
C PHE A 72 -11.40 -3.67 -2.54
N SER A 73 -11.71 -2.54 -1.90
CA SER A 73 -12.73 -1.62 -2.39
C SER A 73 -12.43 -1.14 -3.83
N PRO A 74 -13.45 -0.73 -4.60
CA PRO A 74 -13.23 -0.16 -5.93
C PRO A 74 -12.35 1.09 -5.90
N LEU A 75 -12.48 1.92 -4.86
CA LEU A 75 -11.67 3.13 -4.73
C LEU A 75 -10.19 2.77 -4.54
N VAL A 76 -9.90 1.86 -3.61
CA VAL A 76 -8.54 1.35 -3.38
C VAL A 76 -7.99 0.75 -4.67
N CYS A 77 -8.71 -0.17 -5.31
CA CYS A 77 -8.28 -0.79 -6.57
C CYS A 77 -7.91 0.27 -7.62
N SER A 78 -8.75 1.29 -7.78
CA SER A 78 -8.54 2.31 -8.80
C SER A 78 -7.23 3.09 -8.62
N TRP A 79 -6.69 3.20 -7.40
CA TRP A 79 -5.41 3.89 -7.16
C TRP A 79 -4.19 3.06 -7.54
N PHE A 80 -4.31 1.72 -7.55
CA PHE A 80 -3.19 0.82 -7.78
C PHE A 80 -3.29 0.04 -9.10
N GLU A 81 -4.48 -0.02 -9.71
CA GLU A 81 -4.66 -0.63 -11.03
C GLU A 81 -4.01 0.20 -12.13
N ASN A 82 -3.22 -0.47 -12.98
CA ASN A 82 -2.52 0.10 -14.13
C ASN A 82 -1.50 1.20 -13.79
N ASP A 83 -1.13 1.35 -12.51
CA ASP A 83 -0.07 2.26 -12.10
C ASP A 83 1.29 1.56 -12.25
N PRO A 84 2.31 2.20 -12.85
CA PRO A 84 3.59 1.57 -13.03
C PRO A 84 4.27 1.27 -11.70
N GLN A 85 3.98 2.00 -10.60
CA GLN A 85 4.54 1.99 -9.23
C GLN A 85 3.78 1.11 -8.24
N SER A 86 2.78 0.37 -8.70
CA SER A 86 2.12 -0.64 -7.88
C SER A 86 1.57 -1.78 -8.72
N ASP A 87 1.35 -2.93 -8.08
CA ASP A 87 0.69 -4.06 -8.74
C ASP A 87 -0.37 -4.67 -7.83
N ILE A 88 -1.54 -4.97 -8.40
CA ILE A 88 -2.56 -5.78 -7.76
C ILE A 88 -2.43 -7.21 -8.26
N LYS A 89 -2.03 -8.11 -7.37
CA LYS A 89 -1.91 -9.53 -7.65
C LYS A 89 -3.01 -10.32 -6.98
N LYS A 90 -3.49 -11.29 -7.74
CA LYS A 90 -4.36 -12.35 -7.23
C LYS A 90 -3.46 -13.44 -6.66
N TRP A 91 -3.44 -13.59 -5.34
CA TRP A 91 -2.75 -14.69 -4.68
C TRP A 91 -3.77 -15.77 -4.32
N VAL A 92 -3.59 -16.98 -4.87
CA VAL A 92 -4.36 -18.14 -4.44
C VAL A 92 -3.61 -18.79 -3.29
N ILE A 93 -4.16 -18.69 -2.08
CA ILE A 93 -3.72 -19.55 -0.96
C ILE A 93 -4.61 -20.80 -0.99
N ARG A 94 -3.99 -21.96 -0.82
CA ARG A 94 -4.53 -23.31 -1.02
C ARG A 94 -6.08 -23.42 -1.01
N PHE A 95 -6.60 -23.93 -2.11
CA PHE A 95 -7.91 -24.58 -2.28
C PHE A 95 -9.22 -23.78 -2.37
N SER A 96 -9.31 -22.46 -2.17
CA SER A 96 -10.44 -21.65 -2.69
C SER A 96 -10.32 -20.15 -2.42
N ASP A 97 -9.55 -19.75 -1.41
CA ASP A 97 -9.45 -18.35 -1.04
C ASP A 97 -8.46 -17.60 -1.92
N VAL A 98 -9.02 -16.60 -2.59
CA VAL A 98 -8.30 -15.64 -3.39
C VAL A 98 -8.01 -14.47 -2.48
N GLU A 99 -6.78 -14.30 -2.05
CA GLU A 99 -6.35 -13.03 -1.47
C GLU A 99 -5.97 -12.10 -2.61
N ARG A 100 -6.44 -10.86 -2.56
CA ARG A 100 -5.81 -9.79 -3.35
C ARG A 100 -4.69 -9.22 -2.51
N ARG A 101 -3.55 -9.06 -3.17
CA ARG A 101 -2.38 -8.41 -2.62
C ARG A 101 -2.04 -7.20 -3.48
N ILE A 102 -1.77 -6.07 -2.85
CA ILE A 102 -1.26 -4.87 -3.50
C ILE A 102 0.20 -4.71 -3.10
N ASN A 103 1.11 -4.60 -4.05
CA ASN A 103 2.47 -4.17 -3.76
C ASN A 103 2.60 -2.69 -4.12
N VAL A 104 3.14 -1.90 -3.19
CA VAL A 104 3.30 -0.46 -3.34
C VAL A 104 4.79 -0.12 -3.37
N GLY A 105 5.25 0.39 -4.51
CA GLY A 105 6.61 0.85 -4.70
C GLY A 105 6.86 2.22 -4.04
N PRO A 106 8.11 2.55 -3.71
CA PRO A 106 8.46 3.77 -2.99
C PRO A 106 8.16 5.07 -3.73
N GLU A 107 8.03 5.02 -5.06
CA GLU A 107 7.72 6.20 -5.88
C GLU A 107 6.20 6.37 -6.09
N HIS A 108 5.37 5.46 -5.57
CA HIS A 108 3.92 5.57 -5.65
C HIS A 108 3.41 6.75 -4.78
N PRO A 109 2.46 7.58 -5.24
CA PRO A 109 1.98 8.75 -4.49
C PRO A 109 1.44 8.43 -3.09
N LEU A 110 0.82 7.25 -2.92
CA LEU A 110 0.30 6.79 -1.63
C LEU A 110 1.33 6.05 -0.76
N TYR A 111 2.54 5.78 -1.26
CA TYR A 111 3.55 5.03 -0.51
C TYR A 111 3.87 5.62 0.87
N PRO A 112 4.02 6.95 1.05
CA PRO A 112 4.28 7.50 2.39
C PRO A 112 3.18 7.16 3.41
N GLN A 113 1.92 7.14 2.97
CA GLN A 113 0.78 6.81 3.84
C GLN A 113 0.75 5.31 4.16
N VAL A 114 0.98 4.48 3.15
CA VAL A 114 1.05 3.01 3.31
C VAL A 114 2.21 2.62 4.23
N LYS A 115 3.38 3.26 4.09
CA LYS A 115 4.55 3.04 4.95
C LYS A 115 4.27 3.46 6.39
N ALA A 116 3.61 4.60 6.61
CA ALA A 116 3.23 5.03 7.94
C ALA A 116 2.25 4.06 8.61
N ALA A 117 1.28 3.52 7.85
CA ALA A 117 0.35 2.51 8.35
C ALA A 117 1.08 1.20 8.71
N TYR A 118 2.02 0.76 7.88
CA TYR A 118 2.88 -0.39 8.17
C TYR A 118 3.70 -0.19 9.46
N GLU A 119 4.41 0.92 9.59
CA GLU A 119 5.21 1.22 10.79
C GLU A 119 4.34 1.30 12.05
N ALA A 120 3.12 1.84 11.94
CA ALA A 120 2.15 1.86 13.02
C ALA A 120 1.65 0.45 13.39
N GLN A 121 1.47 -0.44 12.40
CA GLN A 121 1.12 -1.84 12.63
C GLN A 121 2.24 -2.58 13.36
N GLU A 122 3.50 -2.37 12.97
CA GLU A 122 4.66 -2.95 13.66
C GLU A 122 4.77 -2.46 15.10
N ALA A 123 4.62 -1.15 15.31
CA ALA A 123 4.65 -0.56 16.65
C ALA A 123 3.55 -1.13 17.56
N HIS A 124 2.34 -1.27 17.03
CA HIS A 124 1.22 -1.88 17.76
C HIS A 124 1.51 -3.35 18.10
N SER A 125 2.01 -4.13 17.14
CA SER A 125 2.34 -5.55 17.33
C SER A 125 3.43 -5.76 18.38
N ASN A 126 4.49 -4.93 18.32
CA ASN A 126 5.57 -4.95 19.31
C ASN A 126 5.06 -4.58 20.71
N SER A 127 4.17 -3.58 20.80
CA SER A 127 3.57 -3.20 22.09
C SER A 127 2.77 -4.35 22.71
N ILE A 128 2.00 -5.10 21.92
CA ILE A 128 1.25 -6.27 22.40
C ILE A 128 2.22 -7.36 22.88
N PHE A 129 3.27 -7.63 22.11
CA PHE A 129 4.25 -8.65 22.44
C PHE A 129 4.96 -8.35 23.77
N GLU A 130 5.41 -7.11 23.96
CA GLU A 130 6.08 -6.71 25.21
C GLU A 130 5.13 -6.75 26.41
N ALA A 131 3.87 -6.35 26.23
CA ALA A 131 2.85 -6.46 27.28
C ALA A 131 2.60 -7.92 27.68
N ALA A 132 2.50 -8.82 26.69
CA ALA A 132 2.32 -10.26 26.92
C ALA A 132 3.53 -10.87 27.64
N LYS A 133 4.75 -10.52 27.21
CA LYS A 133 6.00 -10.97 27.84
C LYS A 133 6.06 -10.54 29.31
N LYS A 134 5.73 -9.29 29.61
CA LYS A 134 5.69 -8.79 30.98
C LYS A 134 4.67 -9.54 31.84
N GLY A 135 3.47 -9.79 31.31
CA GLY A 135 2.45 -10.57 32.02
C GLY A 135 2.91 -12.00 32.36
N ILE A 136 3.67 -12.65 31.46
CA ILE A 136 4.24 -13.98 31.70
C ILE A 136 5.33 -13.93 32.79
N GLU A 137 6.17 -12.89 32.80
CA GLU A 137 7.21 -12.71 33.82
C GLU A 137 6.61 -12.47 35.21
N ASP A 138 5.61 -11.59 35.31
CA ASP A 138 4.90 -11.30 36.55
C ASP A 138 4.20 -12.56 37.10
N ALA A 139 3.50 -13.32 36.24
CA ALA A 139 2.86 -14.58 36.61
C ALA A 139 3.86 -15.65 37.08
N SER A 140 5.03 -15.74 36.44
CA SER A 140 6.08 -16.70 36.82
C SER A 140 6.70 -16.38 38.19
N LYS A 141 6.73 -15.10 38.57
CA LYS A 141 7.26 -14.64 39.86
C LYS A 141 6.26 -14.82 41.01
N GLU A 142 4.96 -14.72 40.72
CA GLU A 142 3.89 -14.99 41.69
C GLU A 142 3.82 -16.48 42.07
N VAL A 143 4.03 -17.40 41.11
CA VAL A 143 3.99 -18.86 41.36
C VAL A 143 5.20 -19.38 42.16
N ALA A 144 6.29 -18.59 42.24
CA ALA A 144 7.51 -18.97 42.94
C ALA A 144 7.61 -18.45 44.39
N ALA A 145 6.61 -17.70 44.87
CA ALA A 145 6.52 -17.14 46.22
C ALA A 145 5.56 -17.94 47.12
#